data_AF-A0A7L0KAS5-F1
#
_entry.id   AF-A0A7L0KAS5-F1
#
_cell.length_a   1.000
_cell.length_b   1.000
_cell.length_c   1.000
_cell.angle_alpha   90.00
_cell.angle_beta   90.00
_cell.angle_gamma   90.00
#
_symmetry.space_group_name_H-M   'P 1'
#
loop_
_entity.id
_entity.type
_entity.pdbx_description
1 polymer ?
#
loop_
_entity_poly.entity_id
_entity_poly.type
_entity_poly.pdbx_seq_one_letter_code
_entity_poly.pdbx_strand_id
1 'polypeptide(L)'
;MDREVRKIKQGLALKFSELVYNGFWHSPECEFLRHCIGRSQRAVAGTVRVSVFKGQVYVLGRASPQSLYNEELVSMNVQGDYEPADATGFININSLRLKEYHRLQSKVTAKQDE
;
A
#
# COMPACT_ATOMS: atom_id res chain seq x y z
N MET A 1 -4.18 -8.59 -2.33
CA MET A 1 -4.54 -7.28 -2.92
C MET A 1 -3.28 -6.59 -3.38
N ASP A 2 -3.31 -6.04 -4.59
CA ASP A 2 -2.21 -5.30 -5.19
C ASP A 2 -1.81 -4.06 -4.37
N ARG A 3 -0.55 -3.65 -4.47
CA ARG A 3 0.04 -2.56 -3.67
C ARG A 3 -0.63 -1.21 -3.93
N GLU A 4 -0.82 -0.84 -5.19
CA GLU A 4 -1.37 0.47 -5.54
C GLU A 4 -2.89 0.50 -5.32
N VAL A 5 -3.57 -0.61 -5.63
CA VAL A 5 -5.01 -0.78 -5.30
C VAL A 5 -5.26 -0.61 -3.80
N ARG A 6 -4.37 -1.16 -2.94
CA ARG A 6 -4.49 -1.01 -1.49
C ARG A 6 -4.37 0.45 -1.04
N LYS A 7 -3.43 1.23 -1.60
CA LYS A 7 -3.27 2.66 -1.25
C LYS A 7 -4.53 3.44 -1.57
N ILE A 8 -5.10 3.23 -2.76
CA ILE A 8 -6.36 3.87 -3.17
C ILE A 8 -7.50 3.44 -2.22
N LYS A 9 -7.64 2.14 -1.96
CA LYS A 9 -8.68 1.61 -1.07
C LYS A 9 -8.62 2.20 0.34
N GLN A 10 -7.42 2.46 0.87
CA GLN A 10 -7.24 3.09 2.18
C GLN A 10 -7.81 4.51 2.20
N GLY A 11 -7.58 5.31 1.16
CA GLY A 11 -8.19 6.64 1.03
C GLY A 11 -9.72 6.58 0.97
N LEU A 12 -10.26 5.66 0.17
CA LEU A 12 -11.71 5.45 0.08
C LEU A 12 -12.32 5.01 1.42
N ALA A 13 -11.62 4.17 2.19
CA ALA A 13 -12.09 3.72 3.49
C ALA A 13 -12.18 4.86 4.52
N LEU A 14 -11.23 5.80 4.50
CA LEU A 14 -11.27 6.98 5.37
C LEU A 14 -12.48 7.86 5.05
N LYS A 15 -12.70 8.14 3.75
CA LYS A 15 -13.87 8.93 3.32
C LYS A 15 -15.20 8.25 3.62
N PHE A 16 -15.26 6.93 3.46
CA PHE A 16 -16.43 6.15 3.85
C PHE A 16 -16.72 6.32 5.35
N SER A 17 -15.70 6.22 6.22
CA SER A 17 -15.87 6.42 7.66
C SER A 17 -16.39 7.82 8.00
N GLU A 18 -15.90 8.86 7.32
CA GLU A 18 -16.33 10.25 7.51
C GLU A 18 -17.81 10.44 7.16
N LEU A 19 -18.25 9.91 6.01
CA LEU A 19 -19.64 9.99 5.58
C LEU A 19 -20.58 9.27 6.53
N VAL A 20 -20.19 8.07 7.00
CA VAL A 20 -20.98 7.30 7.96
C VAL A 20 -21.11 8.06 9.28
N TYR A 21 -20.01 8.63 9.78
CA TYR A 21 -20.02 9.41 11.02
C TYR A 21 -20.94 10.63 10.93
N ASN A 22 -20.94 11.31 9.77
CA ASN A 22 -21.77 12.49 9.52
C ASN A 22 -23.23 12.14 9.15
N GLY A 23 -23.61 10.86 9.11
CA GLY A 23 -24.99 10.42 8.82
C GLY A 23 -25.33 10.34 7.33
N PHE A 24 -24.37 10.50 6.42
CA PHE A 24 -24.56 10.42 4.97
C PHE A 24 -24.58 8.98 4.45
N TRP A 25 -25.28 8.06 5.12
CA TRP A 25 -25.33 6.65 4.70
C TRP A 25 -26.04 6.45 3.35
N HIS A 26 -27.14 7.19 3.12
CA HIS A 26 -27.97 7.11 1.92
C HIS A 26 -27.60 8.15 0.86
N SER A 27 -26.44 8.79 0.96
CA SER A 27 -25.98 9.75 -0.04
C SER A 27 -25.38 9.05 -1.26
N PRO A 28 -25.42 9.67 -2.45
CA PRO A 28 -24.88 9.08 -3.68
C PRO A 28 -23.37 8.81 -3.57
N GLU A 29 -22.62 9.67 -2.88
CA GLU A 29 -21.19 9.45 -2.65
C GLU A 29 -20.91 8.23 -1.75
N CYS A 30 -21.74 7.97 -0.75
CA CYS A 30 -21.60 6.79 0.10
C CYS A 30 -21.94 5.50 -0.66
N GLU A 31 -22.97 5.52 -1.51
CA GLU A 31 -23.29 4.40 -2.41
C GLU A 31 -22.13 4.08 -3.36
N PHE A 32 -21.56 5.11 -4.01
CA PHE A 32 -20.40 4.96 -4.89
C PHE A 32 -19.21 4.32 -4.16
N LEU A 33 -18.87 4.81 -2.96
CA LEU A 33 -17.78 4.28 -2.16
C LEU A 33 -18.02 2.83 -1.73
N ARG A 34 -19.25 2.49 -1.31
CA ARG A 34 -19.62 1.10 -0.97
C ARG A 34 -19.42 0.16 -2.16
N HIS A 35 -19.82 0.56 -3.36
CA HIS A 35 -19.60 -0.23 -4.56
C HIS A 35 -18.10 -0.41 -4.87
N CYS A 36 -17.31 0.67 -4.78
CA CYS A 36 -15.85 0.61 -4.98
C CYS A 36 -15.16 -0.31 -3.97
N ILE A 37 -15.52 -0.20 -2.69
CA ILE A 37 -15.01 -1.06 -1.61
C ILE A 37 -15.43 -2.51 -1.88
N GLY A 38 -16.70 -2.77 -2.20
CA GLY A 38 -17.19 -4.11 -2.54
C GLY A 38 -16.42 -4.74 -3.70
N ARG A 39 -16.12 -3.96 -4.74
CA ARG A 39 -15.28 -4.42 -5.87
C ARG A 39 -13.87 -4.80 -5.44
N SER A 40 -13.26 -4.01 -4.53
CA SER A 40 -11.92 -4.31 -4.01
C SER A 40 -11.84 -5.60 -3.20
N GLN A 41 -12.96 -6.04 -2.59
CA GLN A 41 -13.00 -7.23 -1.74
C GLN A 41 -13.13 -8.56 -2.51
N ARG A 42 -13.34 -8.56 -3.83
CA ARG A 42 -13.61 -9.80 -4.60
C ARG A 42 -12.50 -10.86 -4.54
N ALA A 43 -11.25 -10.45 -4.34
CA ALA A 43 -10.10 -11.36 -4.21
C ALA A 43 -9.61 -11.48 -2.74
N VAL A 44 -10.38 -10.97 -1.78
CA VAL A 44 -10.03 -10.99 -0.35
C VAL A 44 -10.68 -12.21 0.29
N ALA A 45 -10.05 -13.37 0.10
CA ALA A 45 -10.46 -14.64 0.68
C ALA A 45 -9.25 -15.34 1.32
N GLY A 46 -9.43 -15.96 2.48
CA GLY A 46 -8.35 -16.68 3.18
C GLY A 46 -8.58 -16.77 4.68
N THR A 47 -7.58 -17.29 5.39
CA THR A 47 -7.62 -17.52 6.83
C THR A 47 -6.46 -16.79 7.50
N VAL A 48 -6.75 -16.11 8.61
CA VAL A 48 -5.75 -15.46 9.46
C VAL A 48 -5.80 -16.12 10.82
N ARG A 49 -4.65 -16.66 11.26
CA ARG A 49 -4.51 -17.23 12.60
C ARG A 49 -4.12 -16.12 13.56
N VAL A 50 -4.92 -15.91 14.59
CA VAL A 50 -4.69 -14.87 15.60
C VAL A 50 -4.60 -15.47 16.99
N SER A 51 -3.81 -14.84 17.86
CA SER A 51 -3.77 -15.09 19.30
C SER A 51 -4.41 -13.92 20.01
N VAL A 52 -5.29 -14.18 20.97
CA VAL A 52 -5.90 -13.14 21.81
C VAL A 52 -5.40 -13.33 23.23
N PHE A 53 -4.66 -12.36 23.74
CA PHE A 53 -4.05 -12.46 25.06
C PHE A 53 -4.03 -11.11 25.76
N LYS A 54 -4.52 -11.08 27.01
CA LYS A 54 -4.57 -9.89 27.88
C LYS A 54 -5.12 -8.63 27.18
N GLY A 55 -6.23 -8.77 26.45
CA GLY A 55 -6.88 -7.66 25.74
C GLY A 55 -6.19 -7.22 24.43
N GLN A 56 -5.16 -7.96 23.98
CA GLN A 56 -4.46 -7.69 22.73
C GLN A 56 -4.73 -8.81 21.70
N VAL A 57 -4.65 -8.45 20.42
CA VAL A 57 -4.80 -9.39 19.29
C VAL A 57 -3.48 -9.42 18.49
N TYR A 58 -2.91 -10.61 18.34
CA TYR A 58 -1.65 -10.84 17.62
C TYR A 58 -1.89 -11.70 16.39
N VAL A 59 -1.31 -11.33 15.25
CA VAL A 59 -1.37 -12.14 14.03
C VAL A 59 -0.24 -13.16 14.04
N LEU A 60 -0.58 -14.45 14.09
CA LEU A 60 0.39 -15.55 14.09
C LEU A 60 0.72 -16.07 12.68
N GLY A 61 -0.21 -15.90 11.73
CA GLY A 61 -0.04 -16.43 10.38
C GLY A 61 -1.23 -16.14 9.48
N ARG A 62 -1.03 -16.36 8.19
CA ARG A 62 -2.02 -16.11 7.14
C ARG A 62 -1.86 -17.12 6.01
N ALA A 63 -2.98 -17.56 5.45
CA ALA A 63 -3.02 -18.43 4.28
C ALA A 63 -4.20 -18.00 3.38
N SER A 64 -4.02 -18.08 2.07
CA SER A 64 -5.06 -17.70 1.11
C SER A 64 -4.88 -18.45 -0.20
N PRO A 65 -5.95 -18.97 -0.81
CA PRO A 65 -5.89 -19.53 -2.16
C PRO A 65 -5.67 -18.45 -3.24
N GLN A 66 -5.96 -17.18 -2.92
CA GLN A 66 -5.77 -16.03 -3.81
C GLN A 66 -4.59 -15.15 -3.33
N SER A 67 -3.58 -15.79 -2.75
CA SER A 67 -2.39 -15.10 -2.27
C SER A 67 -1.64 -14.47 -3.43
N LEU A 68 -1.26 -13.19 -3.29
CA LEU A 68 -0.31 -12.53 -4.19
C LEU A 68 1.14 -12.66 -3.70
N TYR A 69 1.35 -13.33 -2.57
CA TYR A 69 2.67 -13.61 -2.04
C TYR A 69 3.26 -14.80 -2.80
N ASN A 70 4.47 -14.62 -3.33
CA ASN A 70 5.25 -15.65 -3.99
C ASN A 70 6.51 -15.90 -3.14
N GLU A 71 6.62 -17.12 -2.59
CA GLU A 71 7.72 -17.53 -1.71
C GLU A 71 9.04 -17.70 -2.49
N GLU A 72 8.98 -18.23 -3.71
CA GLU A 72 10.16 -18.45 -4.55
C GLU A 72 10.79 -17.12 -4.98
N LEU A 73 9.95 -16.15 -5.37
CA LEU A 73 10.41 -14.83 -5.81
C LEU A 73 11.11 -14.02 -4.70
N VAL A 74 10.69 -14.19 -3.45
CA VAL A 74 11.25 -13.45 -2.30
C VAL A 74 12.37 -14.21 -1.59
N SER A 75 12.61 -15.47 -1.95
CA SER A 75 13.63 -16.31 -1.34
C SER A 75 15.02 -15.74 -1.58
N MET A 76 15.84 -15.69 -0.53
CA MET A 76 17.27 -15.37 -0.63
C MET A 76 18.14 -16.63 -0.75
N ASN A 77 17.56 -17.81 -0.48
CA ASN A 77 18.28 -19.07 -0.47
C ASN A 77 18.29 -19.76 -1.84
N VAL A 78 17.27 -19.49 -2.65
CA VAL A 78 17.12 -20.03 -4.01
C VAL A 78 17.12 -18.84 -4.95
N GLN A 79 17.96 -18.89 -5.99
CA GLN A 79 17.92 -17.91 -7.07
C GLN A 79 16.64 -18.15 -7.87
N GLY A 80 15.56 -17.47 -7.48
CA GLY A 80 14.28 -17.46 -8.18
C GLY A 80 14.32 -16.59 -9.44
N ASP A 81 13.15 -16.27 -9.99
CA ASP A 81 12.98 -15.51 -11.24
C ASP A 81 13.26 -14.00 -11.13
N TYR A 82 14.00 -13.55 -10.10
CA TYR A 82 14.32 -12.14 -9.89
C TYR A 82 15.75 -11.82 -10.32
N GLU A 83 15.91 -10.85 -11.24
CA GLU A 83 17.21 -10.35 -11.68
C GLU A 83 17.67 -9.17 -10.79
N PRO A 84 18.73 -9.32 -9.97
CA PRO A 84 19.19 -8.24 -9.09
C PRO A 84 19.69 -6.99 -9.84
N ALA A 85 20.19 -7.13 -11.07
CA ALA A 85 20.70 -6.00 -11.85
C ALA A 85 19.61 -4.95 -12.15
N ASP A 86 18.35 -5.36 -12.32
CA ASP A 86 17.22 -4.45 -12.60
C ASP A 86 16.95 -3.48 -11.44
N ALA A 87 17.28 -3.89 -10.21
CA ALA A 87 17.10 -3.06 -9.02
C ALA A 87 17.91 -1.76 -9.10
N THR A 88 19.13 -1.82 -9.63
CA THR A 88 20.00 -0.65 -9.77
C THR A 88 19.38 0.39 -10.68
N GLY A 89 18.85 -0.02 -11.84
CA GLY A 89 18.13 0.87 -12.75
C GLY A 89 16.89 1.50 -12.12
N PHE A 90 16.07 0.67 -11.45
CA PHE A 90 14.87 1.15 -10.76
C PHE A 90 15.17 2.18 -9.67
N ILE A 91 16.19 1.94 -8.84
CA ILE A 91 16.61 2.87 -7.79
C ILE A 91 17.11 4.18 -8.40
N ASN A 92 17.94 4.11 -9.45
CA ASN A 92 18.47 5.29 -10.12
C ASN A 92 17.36 6.20 -10.64
N ILE A 93 16.36 5.64 -11.32
CA ILE A 93 15.23 6.39 -11.87
C ILE A 93 14.37 7.00 -10.76
N ASN A 94 14.02 6.24 -9.72
CA ASN A 94 13.23 6.76 -8.60
C ASN A 94 13.96 7.86 -7.82
N SER A 95 15.28 7.72 -7.68
CA SER A 95 16.13 8.70 -6.96
C SER A 95 16.28 10.02 -7.71
N LEU A 96 16.12 10.03 -9.05
CA LEU A 96 16.35 11.20 -9.89
C LEU A 96 15.53 12.41 -9.43
N ARG A 97 14.22 12.20 -9.17
CA ARG A 97 13.33 13.26 -8.68
C ARG A 97 13.81 13.85 -7.34
N LEU A 98 14.35 13.01 -6.45
CA LEU A 98 14.84 13.44 -5.15
C LEU A 98 16.17 14.21 -5.26
N LYS A 99 17.07 13.74 -6.14
CA LYS A 99 18.34 14.41 -6.44
C LYS A 99 18.10 15.81 -7.01
N GLU A 100 17.19 15.94 -7.97
CA GLU A 100 16.86 17.24 -8.57
C GLU A 100 16.18 18.18 -7.58
N TYR A 101 15.28 17.68 -6.73
CA TYR A 101 14.68 18.48 -5.67
C TYR A 101 15.75 19.08 -4.74
N HIS A 102 16.69 18.26 -4.27
CA HIS A 102 17.78 18.74 -3.42
C HIS A 102 18.69 19.75 -4.13
N ARG A 103 19.03 19.51 -5.40
CA ARG A 103 19.81 20.44 -6.23
C ARG A 103 19.13 21.80 -6.40
N LEU A 104 17.79 21.84 -6.46
CA LEU A 104 17.05 23.09 -6.53
C LEU A 104 17.06 23.82 -5.18
N GLN A 105 16.86 23.11 -4.07
CA GLN A 105 16.90 23.72 -2.74
C GLN A 105 18.26 24.33 -2.41
N SER A 106 19.37 23.64 -2.71
CA SER A 106 20.72 24.16 -2.45
C SER A 106 21.04 25.44 -3.24
N LYS A 107 20.51 25.58 -4.46
CA LYS A 107 20.61 26.82 -5.24
C LYS A 107 19.80 27.98 -4.68
N VAL A 108 18.66 27.71 -4.03
CA VAL A 108 17.84 28.74 -3.40
C VAL A 108 18.51 29.24 -2.12
N THR A 109 19.03 28.34 -1.29
CA THR A 109 19.78 28.70 -0.07
C THR A 109 21.02 29.54 -0.40
N ALA A 110 21.81 29.13 -1.39
CA ALA A 110 23.00 29.88 -1.80
C ALA A 110 22.72 31.29 -2.35
N LYS A 111 21.49 31.58 -2.79
CA LYS A 111 21.05 32.91 -3.25
C LYS A 111 20.46 33.79 -2.15
N GLN A 112 20.15 33.23 -0.98
CA GLN A 112 19.66 33.99 0.19
C GLN A 112 20.78 34.44 1.12
N ASP A 113 21.96 33.83 1.00
CA ASP A 113 23.17 34.15 1.76
C ASP A 113 24.10 35.16 1.03
N GLU A 114 23.72 35.61 -0.18
CA GLU A 114 24.28 36.77 -0.92
C GLU A 114 23.39 38.01 -0.73
#